data_AF-A0A7X5DIE9-F1
#
_entry.id   AF-A0A7X5DIE9-F1
#
_cell.length_a   1.000
_cell.length_b   1.000
_cell.length_c   1.000
_cell.angle_alpha   90.00
_cell.angle_beta   90.00
_cell.angle_gamma   90.00
#
_symmetry.space_group_name_H-M   'P 1'
#
loop_
_entity.id
_entity.type
_entity.pdbx_description
1 polymer ?
#
loop_
_entity_poly.entity_id
_entity_poly.type
_entity_poly.pdbx_seq_one_letter_code
_entity_poly.pdbx_strand_id
1 'polypeptide(L)'
;RGGKAVGSYKVTVTGRGAYAGSKTATFKIVPKGTSVKKLTKAKRAFTVKWKKPSKAALKQITGHKVQVSTDKKFKKAVKTKIVRGASKTSLKVTKLKSKKTYYVRVCSYKKAGKSAVCSGWSKAQKVKVK
;
A
#
# COMPACT_ATOMS: atom_id res chain seq x y z
N ARG A 1 -26.24 -3.45 -7.32
CA ARG A 1 -25.37 -3.60 -6.11
C ARG A 1 -24.01 -4.14 -6.57
N GLY A 2 -22.96 -3.34 -6.51
CA GLY A 2 -21.58 -3.71 -6.89
C GLY A 2 -20.61 -2.65 -6.39
N GLY A 3 -19.30 -2.93 -6.33
CA GLY A 3 -18.30 -1.93 -5.92
C GLY A 3 -18.05 -1.81 -4.40
N LYS A 4 -17.98 -2.93 -3.67
CA LYS A 4 -17.51 -2.95 -2.26
C LYS A 4 -16.16 -3.64 -2.07
N ALA A 5 -15.78 -4.54 -2.98
CA ALA A 5 -14.52 -5.29 -2.93
C ALA A 5 -13.43 -4.59 -3.75
N VAL A 6 -12.17 -4.98 -3.54
CA VAL A 6 -11.06 -4.48 -4.36
C VAL A 6 -11.19 -5.02 -5.77
N GLY A 7 -11.20 -4.14 -6.77
CA GLY A 7 -11.44 -4.51 -8.16
C GLY A 7 -11.64 -3.31 -9.07
N SER A 8 -11.82 -3.59 -10.37
CA SER A 8 -12.20 -2.61 -11.37
C SER A 8 -13.69 -2.77 -11.66
N TYR A 9 -14.40 -1.65 -11.69
CA TYR A 9 -15.86 -1.62 -11.87
C TYR A 9 -16.22 -0.66 -13.00
N LYS A 10 -17.35 -0.95 -13.66
CA LYS A 10 -17.95 -0.10 -14.69
C LYS A 10 -19.35 0.31 -14.23
N VAL A 11 -19.69 1.57 -14.44
CA VAL A 11 -21.05 2.11 -14.25
C VAL A 11 -21.49 2.64 -15.59
N THR A 12 -22.63 2.14 -16.04
CA THR A 12 -23.24 2.54 -17.29
C THR A 12 -24.52 3.30 -16.96
N VAL A 13 -24.58 4.54 -17.43
CA VAL A 13 -25.77 5.40 -17.36
C VAL A 13 -26.42 5.35 -18.73
N THR A 14 -27.68 4.92 -18.78
CA THR A 14 -28.44 4.79 -20.02
C THR A 14 -29.66 5.69 -19.95
N GLY A 15 -29.89 6.48 -21.00
CA GLY A 15 -31.09 7.29 -21.15
C GLY A 15 -32.35 6.41 -21.17
N ARG A 16 -33.46 6.91 -20.63
CA ARG A 16 -34.76 6.22 -20.63
C ARG A 16 -35.83 7.17 -21.17
N GLY A 17 -36.84 6.63 -21.85
CA GLY A 17 -37.90 7.43 -22.49
C GLY A 17 -37.40 8.06 -23.79
N ALA A 18 -37.68 9.35 -24.02
CA ALA A 18 -37.26 10.09 -25.21
C ALA A 18 -35.75 10.37 -25.28
N TYR A 19 -34.99 10.09 -24.22
CA TYR A 19 -33.55 10.33 -24.17
C TYR A 19 -32.77 9.10 -24.66
N ALA A 20 -32.05 9.26 -25.77
CA ALA A 20 -31.19 8.22 -26.33
C ALA A 20 -29.74 8.32 -25.84
N GLY A 21 -29.03 7.19 -25.88
CA GLY A 21 -27.60 7.11 -25.61
C GLY A 21 -27.23 6.48 -24.27
N SER A 22 -25.95 6.10 -24.17
CA SER A 22 -25.37 5.53 -22.96
C SER A 22 -23.96 6.03 -22.73
N LYS A 23 -23.59 6.27 -21.47
CA LYS A 23 -22.22 6.63 -21.08
C LYS A 23 -21.73 5.68 -20.02
N THR A 24 -20.55 5.13 -20.25
CA THR A 24 -19.90 4.22 -19.29
C THR A 24 -18.70 4.92 -18.65
N ALA A 25 -18.68 4.94 -17.32
CA ALA A 25 -17.54 5.36 -16.52
C ALA A 25 -16.91 4.14 -15.82
N THR A 26 -15.59 4.17 -15.63
CA THR A 26 -14.88 3.11 -14.92
C THR A 26 -14.21 3.66 -13.67
N PHE A 27 -14.19 2.86 -12.60
CA PHE A 27 -13.50 3.22 -11.37
C PHE A 27 -12.84 2.00 -10.74
N LYS A 28 -11.83 2.24 -9.91
CA LYS A 28 -11.05 1.19 -9.23
C LYS A 28 -11.17 1.36 -7.72
N ILE A 29 -11.48 0.27 -7.05
CA ILE A 29 -11.43 0.18 -5.59
C ILE A 29 -10.11 -0.44 -5.21
N VAL A 30 -9.31 0.30 -4.45
CA VAL A 30 -8.01 -0.17 -3.93
C VAL A 30 -8.17 -0.65 -2.48
N PRO A 31 -7.24 -1.47 -1.96
CA PRO A 31 -7.27 -1.87 -0.55
C PRO A 31 -7.25 -0.64 0.37
N LYS A 32 -7.80 -0.77 1.58
CA LYS A 32 -7.66 0.30 2.58
C LYS A 32 -6.19 0.49 2.94
N GLY A 33 -5.73 1.75 2.94
CA GLY A 33 -4.37 2.13 3.33
C GLY A 33 -4.01 1.75 4.76
N THR A 34 -2.72 1.65 5.02
CA THR A 34 -2.16 1.57 6.38
C THR A 34 -1.14 2.69 6.59
N SER A 35 -0.77 2.93 7.83
CA SER A 35 0.18 3.96 8.22
C SER A 35 1.28 3.38 9.09
N VAL A 36 2.51 3.86 8.93
CA VAL A 36 3.61 3.56 9.84
C VAL A 36 3.22 3.99 11.26
N LYS A 37 3.35 3.06 12.21
CA LYS A 37 3.05 3.25 13.64
C LYS A 37 4.32 3.53 14.45
N LYS A 38 5.40 2.78 14.21
CA LYS A 38 6.65 2.91 14.96
C LYS A 38 7.85 2.47 14.13
N LEU A 39 8.99 3.13 14.35
CA LEU A 39 10.29 2.75 13.81
C LEU A 39 11.27 2.47 14.95
N THR A 40 11.92 1.31 14.91
CA THR A 40 12.93 0.91 15.88
C THR A 40 14.27 0.77 15.17
N LYS A 41 15.27 1.54 15.58
CA LYS A 41 16.62 1.54 14.97
C LYS A 41 17.43 0.36 15.50
N ALA A 42 18.27 -0.22 14.64
CA ALA A 42 19.24 -1.26 15.00
C ALA A 42 20.56 -1.05 14.20
N LYS A 43 21.62 -1.78 14.55
CA LYS A 43 22.89 -1.71 13.81
C LYS A 43 22.68 -2.18 12.36
N ARG A 44 22.95 -1.32 11.38
CA ARG A 44 22.75 -1.58 9.95
C ARG A 44 21.34 -2.06 9.59
N ALA A 45 20.33 -1.72 10.40
CA ALA A 45 18.97 -2.19 10.25
C ALA A 45 17.94 -1.26 10.92
N PHE A 46 16.66 -1.42 10.59
CA PHE A 46 15.55 -0.90 11.39
C PHE A 46 14.33 -1.79 11.25
N THR A 47 13.45 -1.77 12.25
CA THR A 47 12.16 -2.43 12.20
C THR A 47 11.07 -1.39 12.01
N VAL A 48 10.26 -1.56 10.97
CA VAL A 48 9.05 -0.76 10.73
C VAL A 48 7.83 -1.54 11.20
N LYS A 49 7.01 -0.89 12.03
CA LYS A 49 5.70 -1.38 12.46
C LYS A 49 4.63 -0.46 11.90
N TRP A 50 3.51 -1.00 11.41
CA TRP A 50 2.37 -0.24 10.89
C TRP A 50 1.08 -0.58 11.62
N LYS A 51 0.07 0.27 11.47
CA LYS A 51 -1.25 0.06 12.09
C LYS A 51 -1.88 -1.22 11.55
N LYS A 52 -2.44 -2.03 12.46
CA LYS A 52 -3.16 -3.25 12.10
C LYS A 52 -4.40 -2.87 11.28
N PRO A 53 -4.62 -3.46 10.09
CA PRO A 53 -5.85 -3.25 9.34
C PRO A 53 -7.06 -3.78 10.12
N SER A 54 -8.22 -3.15 9.95
CA SER A 54 -9.49 -3.65 10.49
C SER A 54 -9.83 -5.06 9.98
N LYS A 55 -10.64 -5.82 10.72
CA LYS A 55 -11.07 -7.19 10.33
C LYS A 55 -11.66 -7.23 8.91
N ALA A 56 -12.48 -6.25 8.53
CA ALA A 56 -13.05 -6.17 7.19
C ALA A 56 -11.98 -5.94 6.11
N ALA A 57 -11.02 -5.04 6.37
CA ALA A 57 -9.93 -4.76 5.43
C ALA A 57 -9.00 -5.97 5.24
N LEU A 58 -8.80 -6.80 6.27
CA LEU A 58 -7.96 -8.01 6.17
C LEU A 58 -8.46 -8.97 5.10
N LYS A 59 -9.79 -9.11 4.90
CA LYS A 59 -10.39 -9.96 3.85
C LYS A 59 -10.05 -9.46 2.44
N GLN A 60 -9.81 -8.16 2.31
CA GLN A 60 -9.54 -7.46 1.06
C GLN A 60 -8.05 -7.16 0.84
N ILE A 61 -7.15 -7.75 1.63
CA ILE A 61 -5.69 -7.54 1.56
C ILE A 61 -4.99 -8.91 1.43
N THR A 62 -3.94 -8.98 0.61
CA THR A 62 -3.05 -10.16 0.53
C THR A 62 -1.81 -9.95 1.41
N GLY A 63 -1.36 -8.70 1.55
CA GLY A 63 -0.21 -8.34 2.38
C GLY A 63 0.11 -6.86 2.31
N HIS A 64 1.35 -6.52 2.64
CA HIS A 64 1.83 -5.13 2.63
C HIS A 64 3.08 -4.99 1.78
N LYS A 65 3.26 -3.84 1.14
CA LYS A 65 4.53 -3.45 0.53
C LYS A 65 5.15 -2.35 1.36
N VAL A 66 6.44 -2.50 1.63
CA VAL A 66 7.25 -1.52 2.34
C VAL A 66 8.28 -0.99 1.36
N GLN A 67 8.27 0.32 1.15
CA GLN A 67 9.30 0.99 0.37
C GLN A 67 10.29 1.69 1.27
N VAL A 68 11.56 1.57 0.94
CA VAL A 68 12.68 2.19 1.63
C VAL A 68 13.54 2.90 0.60
N SER A 69 13.86 4.16 0.82
CA SER A 69 14.77 4.94 -0.02
C SER A 69 15.62 5.87 0.82
N THR A 70 16.74 6.33 0.27
CA THR A 70 17.51 7.46 0.82
C THR A 70 16.97 8.81 0.33
N ASP A 71 16.10 8.81 -0.68
CA ASP A 71 15.39 9.99 -1.17
C ASP A 71 13.99 10.07 -0.54
N LYS A 72 13.69 11.22 0.07
CA LYS A 72 12.40 11.51 0.71
C LYS A 72 11.23 11.44 -0.27
N LYS A 73 11.47 11.75 -1.55
CA LYS A 73 10.45 11.74 -2.61
C LYS A 73 10.29 10.38 -3.27
N PHE A 74 11.09 9.37 -2.89
CA PHE A 74 11.09 8.02 -3.49
C PHE A 74 11.22 8.05 -5.03
N LYS A 75 12.02 8.96 -5.58
CA LYS A 75 12.34 9.02 -7.02
C LYS A 75 13.56 8.17 -7.38
N LYS A 76 14.51 8.03 -6.45
CA LYS A 76 15.76 7.29 -6.66
C LYS A 76 15.97 6.23 -5.57
N ALA A 77 16.78 5.21 -5.87
CA ALA A 77 17.23 4.17 -4.93
C ALA A 77 16.10 3.51 -4.11
N VAL A 78 14.92 3.32 -4.72
CA VAL A 78 13.74 2.78 -4.04
C VAL A 78 13.84 1.26 -3.97
N LYS A 79 13.91 0.73 -2.75
CA LYS A 79 13.82 -0.70 -2.50
C LYS A 79 12.42 -1.04 -2.02
N THR A 80 11.76 -1.97 -2.70
CA THR A 80 10.44 -2.46 -2.29
C THR A 80 10.58 -3.85 -1.66
N LYS A 81 9.98 -4.04 -0.50
CA LYS A 81 9.88 -5.33 0.19
C LYS A 81 8.42 -5.74 0.29
N ILE A 82 8.13 -6.98 -0.08
CA ILE A 82 6.78 -7.55 -0.04
C ILE A 82 6.65 -8.37 1.24
N VAL A 83 5.64 -8.05 2.04
CA VAL A 83 5.28 -8.77 3.25
C VAL A 83 4.00 -9.52 2.96
N ARG A 84 4.11 -10.84 2.76
CA ARG A 84 2.95 -11.72 2.56
C ARG A 84 2.22 -11.92 3.89
N GLY A 85 0.89 -11.90 3.86
CA GLY A 85 0.03 -12.03 5.02
C GLY A 85 -0.56 -10.70 5.47
N ALA A 86 -1.89 -10.59 5.34
CA ALA A 86 -2.64 -9.36 5.67
C ALA A 86 -2.51 -8.95 7.14
N SER A 87 -2.40 -9.94 8.04
CA SER A 87 -2.31 -9.75 9.50
C SER A 87 -0.92 -9.33 10.00
N LYS A 88 0.13 -9.44 9.16
CA LYS A 88 1.47 -9.00 9.53
C LYS A 88 1.51 -7.48 9.64
N THR A 89 2.15 -6.98 10.71
CA THR A 89 2.20 -5.56 11.04
C THR A 89 3.60 -5.03 11.25
N SER A 90 4.62 -5.84 10.94
CA SER A 90 6.02 -5.46 11.12
C SER A 90 6.92 -6.08 10.04
N LEU A 91 8.04 -5.39 9.78
CA LEU A 91 9.14 -5.88 8.95
C LEU A 91 10.46 -5.35 9.48
N LYS A 92 11.47 -6.21 9.60
CA LYS A 92 12.86 -5.81 9.84
C LYS A 92 13.57 -5.63 8.50
N VAL A 93 14.08 -4.43 8.27
CA VAL A 93 14.90 -4.07 7.10
C VAL A 93 16.36 -4.12 7.54
N THR A 94 17.15 -4.96 6.88
CA THR A 94 18.55 -5.23 7.21
C THR A 94 19.48 -4.86 6.05
N LYS A 95 20.79 -5.08 6.25
CA LYS A 95 21.85 -4.83 5.25
C LYS A 95 21.87 -3.36 4.77
N LEU A 96 21.63 -2.43 5.70
CA LEU A 96 21.67 -0.99 5.45
C LEU A 96 23.07 -0.43 5.73
N LYS A 97 23.37 0.73 5.13
CA LYS A 97 24.58 1.48 5.44
C LYS A 97 24.43 2.11 6.84
N SER A 98 25.46 1.98 7.68
CA SER A 98 25.51 2.57 9.02
C SER A 98 25.45 4.09 8.94
N LYS A 99 24.98 4.74 10.01
CA LYS A 99 24.85 6.20 10.16
C LYS A 99 24.07 6.92 9.04
N LYS A 100 23.39 6.20 8.13
CA LYS A 100 22.65 6.77 6.99
C LYS A 100 21.16 6.94 7.29
N THR A 101 20.58 8.01 6.74
CA THR A 101 19.15 8.30 6.83
C THR A 101 18.38 7.61 5.72
N TYR A 102 17.28 6.96 6.10
CA TYR A 102 16.34 6.32 5.19
C TYR A 102 14.93 6.85 5.43
N TYR A 103 14.14 6.87 4.37
CA TYR A 103 12.72 7.15 4.35
C TYR A 103 11.97 5.87 4.06
N VAL A 104 10.91 5.62 4.82
CA VAL A 104 10.08 4.43 4.69
C VAL A 104 8.61 4.80 4.58
N ARG A 105 7.91 4.11 3.68
CA ARG A 105 6.46 4.19 3.53
C ARG A 105 5.89 2.79 3.32
N VAL A 106 4.64 2.61 3.71
CA VAL A 106 3.94 1.32 3.62
C VAL A 106 2.62 1.50 2.88
N CYS A 107 2.25 0.50 2.09
CA CYS A 107 0.91 0.39 1.53
C CYS A 107 0.42 -1.06 1.71
N SER A 108 -0.90 -1.21 1.76
CA SER A 108 -1.54 -2.53 1.74
C SER A 108 -1.79 -2.91 0.29
N TYR A 109 -1.59 -4.18 -0.07
CA TYR A 109 -1.80 -4.65 -1.42
C TYR A 109 -2.74 -5.86 -1.45
N LYS A 110 -3.51 -5.96 -2.53
CA LYS A 110 -4.29 -7.13 -2.89
C LYS A 110 -3.76 -7.65 -4.21
N LYS A 111 -3.48 -8.95 -4.25
CA LYS A 111 -3.18 -9.65 -5.49
C LYS A 111 -4.51 -10.11 -6.09
N ALA A 112 -4.74 -9.78 -7.36
CA ALA A 112 -5.86 -10.25 -8.17
C ALA A 112 -5.28 -10.79 -9.48
N GLY A 113 -5.19 -12.12 -9.60
CA GLY A 113 -4.50 -12.77 -10.73
C GLY A 113 -3.01 -12.42 -10.79
N LYS A 114 -2.53 -12.03 -11.99
CA LYS A 114 -1.13 -11.63 -12.24
C LYS A 114 -0.81 -10.21 -11.73
N SER A 115 -1.82 -9.41 -11.41
CA SER A 115 -1.66 -8.00 -11.02
C SER A 115 -1.79 -7.80 -9.50
N ALA A 116 -1.02 -6.86 -8.95
CA ALA A 116 -1.08 -6.48 -7.54
C ALA A 116 -1.41 -5.00 -7.38
N VAL A 117 -2.60 -4.71 -6.89
CA VAL A 117 -3.06 -3.34 -6.64
C VAL A 117 -2.67 -2.92 -5.24
N CYS A 118 -2.03 -1.75 -5.13
CA CYS A 118 -1.66 -1.14 -3.86
C CYS A 118 -2.65 -0.04 -3.50
N SER A 119 -2.88 0.12 -2.21
CA SER A 119 -3.48 1.33 -1.67
C SER A 119 -2.56 2.53 -1.86
N GLY A 120 -3.08 3.73 -1.58
CA GLY A 120 -2.24 4.91 -1.43
C GLY A 120 -1.12 4.67 -0.41
N TRP A 121 0.09 5.13 -0.74
CA TRP A 121 1.23 5.03 0.16
C TRP A 121 1.01 5.86 1.43
N SER A 122 1.43 5.33 2.58
CA SER A 122 1.47 6.12 3.81
C SER A 122 2.38 7.35 3.68
N LYS A 123 2.17 8.34 4.55
CA LYS A 123 3.16 9.40 4.77
C LYS A 123 4.53 8.77 5.05
N ALA A 124 5.55 9.31 4.40
CA ALA A 124 6.92 8.85 4.56
C ALA A 124 7.45 9.18 5.96
N GLN A 125 8.10 8.22 6.58
CA GLN A 125 8.73 8.37 7.90
C GLN A 125 10.25 8.27 7.77
N LYS A 126 10.96 9.10 8.54
CA LYS A 126 12.42 9.21 8.52
C LYS A 126 13.04 8.36 9.64
N VAL A 127 14.12 7.62 9.33
CA VAL A 127 14.91 6.89 10.32
C VAL A 127 16.40 6.97 9.99
N LYS A 128 17.22 7.36 10.97
CA LYS A 128 18.68 7.25 10.89
C LYS A 128 19.11 5.91 11.48
N VAL A 129 19.78 5.09 10.68
CA VAL A 129 20.28 3.77 11.06
C VAL A 129 21.53 3.92 11.93
N LYS A 130 21.71 3.03 12.92
CA LYS A 130 22.92 2.95 13.73
C LYS A 130 24.04 2.32 12.90
#